data_AF-A0A1N6L3Q6-F1
#
_entry.id   AF-A0A1N6L3Q6-F1
#
_cell.length_a   1.000
_cell.length_b   1.000
_cell.length_c   1.000
_cell.angle_alpha   90.00
_cell.angle_beta   90.00
_cell.angle_gamma   90.00
#
_symmetry.space_group_name_H-M   'P 1'
#
loop_
_entity.id
_entity.type
_entity.pdbx_description
1 polymer ?
#
loop_
_entity_poly.entity_id
_entity_poly.type
_entity_poly.pdbx_seq_one_letter_code
_entity_poly.pdbx_strand_id
1 'polypeptide(L)'
;MHVQNFGLAEVADLVLAACLKNPAYDRQCESSRAPWLFSMFKGREEYPVFASAILSAFRQETDNNDIEHLCELTAQLAIHGDEIAANALRHRVLDQSFVLEGDQFGCNALVLLDGVDAVVELARRFGRSLLESSEERLPFSYHLAGESGLRESADAVLEQLAVSDEAISAFWNSEQSWEREFQTDKVPLRDEERRESSRRELPLEKILADAAAGVGDTSFKYTRFGKYATVDELKVVWLRLINESDEKVCLRLLWVFRAAMLPELHPAIWKLAESDHDKVRAAAITALAQCHDPSVGNFARAALRSARSAKAVSDGMETLVKHYRNEDAFLVRSALSGISASDGEAHAIGFSIARMCRENESCDLLEALIWDYENNPCTLCRCGTVSMMSERGVLAPAIISECLHDADPDIRKLAQEAASS
;
A
#
# COMPACT_ATOMS: atom_id res chain seq x y z
N MET A 1 -9.57 -16.82 -16.54
CA MET A 1 -9.19 -18.08 -17.22
C MET A 1 -10.02 -19.30 -16.79
N HIS A 2 -9.92 -19.83 -15.55
CA HIS A 2 -10.63 -21.08 -15.17
C HIS A 2 -12.15 -21.01 -15.43
N VAL A 3 -12.83 -19.99 -14.89
CA VAL A 3 -14.29 -19.81 -15.06
C VAL A 3 -14.71 -19.63 -16.52
N GLN A 4 -13.83 -19.09 -17.37
CA GLN A 4 -14.10 -18.95 -18.81
C GLN A 4 -14.01 -20.30 -19.52
N ASN A 5 -13.06 -21.15 -19.12
CA ASN A 5 -12.77 -22.41 -19.80
C ASN A 5 -13.62 -23.58 -19.28
N PHE A 6 -13.96 -23.59 -17.99
CA PHE A 6 -14.58 -24.73 -17.30
C PHE A 6 -15.91 -24.38 -16.61
N GLY A 7 -16.31 -23.10 -16.60
CA GLY A 7 -17.50 -22.65 -15.88
C GLY A 7 -17.26 -22.44 -14.38
N LEU A 8 -18.33 -22.18 -13.64
CA LEU A 8 -18.27 -21.77 -12.23
C LEU A 8 -18.43 -22.95 -11.25
N ALA A 9 -18.94 -24.09 -11.71
CA ALA A 9 -19.43 -25.17 -10.85
C ALA A 9 -18.43 -25.67 -9.79
N GLU A 10 -17.14 -25.77 -10.12
CA GLU A 10 -16.11 -26.29 -9.20
C GLU A 10 -15.51 -25.22 -8.29
N VAL A 11 -15.79 -23.94 -8.54
CA VAL A 11 -15.18 -22.80 -7.85
C VAL A 11 -16.21 -21.77 -7.36
N ALA A 12 -17.50 -22.09 -7.44
CA ALA A 12 -18.58 -21.15 -7.12
C ALA A 12 -18.53 -20.69 -5.66
N ASP A 13 -18.17 -21.58 -4.74
CA ASP A 13 -17.95 -21.28 -3.32
C ASP A 13 -16.77 -20.33 -3.12
N LEU A 14 -15.66 -20.53 -3.83
CA LEU A 14 -14.48 -19.65 -3.77
C LEU A 14 -14.79 -18.25 -4.31
N VAL A 15 -15.44 -18.17 -5.47
CA VAL A 15 -15.83 -16.89 -6.07
C VAL A 15 -16.84 -16.17 -5.19
N LEU A 16 -17.83 -16.89 -4.63
CA LEU A 16 -18.79 -16.30 -3.72
C LEU A 16 -18.12 -15.80 -2.44
N ALA A 17 -17.22 -16.57 -1.84
CA ALA A 17 -16.45 -16.13 -0.68
C ALA A 17 -15.68 -14.83 -0.96
N ALA A 18 -15.02 -14.74 -2.13
CA ALA A 18 -14.33 -13.53 -2.57
C ALA A 18 -15.26 -12.36 -2.90
N CYS A 19 -16.54 -12.61 -3.20
CA CYS A 19 -17.55 -11.55 -3.32
C CYS A 19 -18.07 -11.04 -1.96
N LEU A 20 -18.01 -11.88 -0.92
CA LEU A 20 -18.54 -11.54 0.40
C LEU A 20 -17.49 -10.94 1.34
N LYS A 21 -16.21 -11.17 1.07
CA LYS A 21 -15.07 -10.67 1.84
C LYS A 21 -14.03 -10.07 0.92
N ASN A 22 -13.56 -8.87 1.25
CA ASN A 22 -12.66 -8.12 0.40
C ASN A 22 -11.31 -8.88 0.23
N PRO A 23 -10.93 -9.29 -0.99
CA PRO A 23 -9.71 -10.04 -1.22
C PRO A 23 -8.49 -9.13 -1.47
N ALA A 24 -8.61 -7.80 -1.34
CA ALA A 24 -7.48 -6.90 -1.42
C ALA A 24 -6.59 -7.00 -0.18
N TYR A 25 -5.27 -6.88 -0.37
CA TYR A 25 -4.32 -6.87 0.73
C TYR A 25 -4.32 -5.49 1.44
N ASP A 26 -4.29 -4.42 0.67
CA ASP A 26 -4.35 -3.03 1.11
C ASP A 26 -5.36 -2.24 0.24
N ARG A 27 -6.61 -2.18 0.72
CA ARG A 27 -7.69 -1.45 0.04
C ARG A 27 -7.45 0.05 -0.11
N GLN A 28 -6.49 0.64 0.61
CA GLN A 28 -6.27 2.09 0.57
C GLN A 28 -5.56 2.53 -0.72
N CYS A 29 -4.87 1.59 -1.39
CA CYS A 29 -4.09 1.88 -2.58
C CYS A 29 -4.30 0.89 -3.73
N GLU A 30 -5.02 -0.22 -3.50
CA GLU A 30 -5.31 -1.20 -4.53
C GLU A 30 -6.66 -0.97 -5.22
N SER A 31 -6.71 -1.28 -6.53
CA SER A 31 -7.92 -1.19 -7.33
C SER A 31 -9.02 -2.17 -6.88
N SER A 32 -10.28 -1.82 -7.15
CA SER A 32 -11.42 -2.69 -6.85
C SER A 32 -11.36 -4.02 -7.60
N ARG A 33 -11.61 -5.13 -6.90
CA ARG A 33 -11.83 -6.46 -7.53
C ARG A 33 -13.27 -6.68 -7.97
N ALA A 34 -14.21 -5.79 -7.62
CA ALA A 34 -15.63 -6.00 -7.86
C ALA A 34 -15.97 -6.18 -9.35
N PRO A 35 -15.46 -5.37 -10.31
CA PRO A 35 -15.73 -5.58 -11.73
C PRO A 35 -15.23 -6.94 -12.25
N TRP A 36 -14.08 -7.38 -11.75
CA TRP A 36 -13.47 -8.65 -12.14
C TRP A 36 -14.25 -9.85 -11.59
N LEU A 37 -14.59 -9.85 -10.29
CA LEU A 37 -15.43 -10.88 -9.68
C LEU A 37 -16.82 -10.93 -10.33
N PHE A 38 -17.45 -9.77 -10.55
CA PHE A 38 -18.74 -9.67 -11.23
C PHE A 38 -18.71 -10.31 -12.61
N SER A 39 -17.61 -10.14 -13.36
CA SER A 39 -17.44 -10.75 -14.67
C SER A 39 -17.50 -12.28 -14.68
N MET A 40 -17.25 -12.93 -13.53
CA MET A 40 -17.24 -14.38 -13.43
C MET A 40 -18.63 -14.99 -13.47
N PHE A 41 -19.65 -14.32 -12.91
CA PHE A 41 -21.00 -14.86 -12.80
C PHE A 41 -22.06 -14.06 -13.59
N LYS A 42 -21.73 -12.86 -14.09
CA LYS A 42 -22.67 -12.09 -14.92
C LYS A 42 -23.12 -12.89 -16.15
N GLY A 43 -24.42 -12.88 -16.42
CA GLY A 43 -25.02 -13.61 -17.55
C GLY A 43 -24.99 -15.13 -17.43
N ARG A 44 -24.72 -15.69 -16.24
CA ARG A 44 -24.77 -17.14 -15.98
C ARG A 44 -25.97 -17.53 -15.11
N GLU A 45 -26.25 -18.83 -15.02
CA GLU A 45 -27.38 -19.36 -14.26
C GLU A 45 -27.25 -19.12 -12.74
N GLU A 46 -26.02 -18.98 -12.25
CA GLU A 46 -25.71 -18.73 -10.84
C GLU A 46 -25.93 -17.27 -10.42
N TYR A 47 -26.12 -16.35 -11.37
CA TYR A 47 -26.28 -14.92 -11.10
C TYR A 47 -27.30 -14.61 -9.98
N PRO A 48 -28.53 -15.18 -9.97
CA PRO A 48 -29.50 -14.87 -8.92
C PRO A 48 -29.04 -15.30 -7.52
N VAL A 49 -28.27 -16.38 -7.41
CA VAL A 49 -27.72 -16.88 -6.15
C VAL A 49 -26.65 -15.92 -5.62
N PHE A 50 -25.73 -15.50 -6.48
CA PHE A 50 -24.69 -14.52 -6.14
C PHE A 50 -25.28 -13.17 -5.77
N ALA A 51 -26.17 -12.63 -6.60
CA ALA A 51 -26.83 -11.35 -6.35
C ALA A 51 -27.58 -11.35 -5.02
N SER A 52 -28.34 -12.42 -4.73
CA SER A 52 -29.06 -12.55 -3.46
C SER A 52 -28.12 -12.61 -2.25
N ALA A 53 -27.01 -13.35 -2.34
CA ALA A 53 -26.04 -13.46 -1.27
C ALA A 53 -25.31 -12.12 -1.00
N ILE A 54 -24.85 -11.45 -2.07
CA ILE A 54 -24.21 -10.13 -1.99
C ILE A 54 -25.16 -9.11 -1.35
N LEU A 55 -26.41 -9.03 -1.82
CA LEU A 55 -27.39 -8.09 -1.27
C LEU A 55 -27.79 -8.42 0.17
N SER A 56 -27.75 -9.70 0.56
CA SER A 56 -27.99 -10.10 1.95
C SER A 56 -26.84 -9.65 2.86
N ALA A 57 -25.60 -9.90 2.45
CA ALA A 57 -24.42 -9.48 3.20
C ALA A 57 -24.34 -7.95 3.28
N PHE A 58 -24.53 -7.26 2.15
CA PHE A 58 -24.51 -5.80 2.07
C PHE A 58 -25.45 -5.12 3.07
N ARG A 59 -26.63 -5.70 3.35
CA ARG A 59 -27.57 -5.14 4.32
C ARG A 59 -27.09 -5.22 5.77
N GLN A 60 -26.24 -6.18 6.09
CA GLN A 60 -25.87 -6.51 7.47
C GLN A 60 -24.43 -6.14 7.80
N GLU A 61 -23.55 -6.02 6.79
CA GLU A 61 -22.13 -5.79 6.98
C GLU A 61 -21.85 -4.41 7.60
N THR A 62 -20.93 -4.41 8.55
CA THR A 62 -20.48 -3.22 9.30
C THR A 62 -18.97 -3.08 9.31
N ASP A 63 -18.22 -4.09 8.89
CA ASP A 63 -16.79 -3.96 8.69
C ASP A 63 -16.49 -3.01 7.52
N ASN A 64 -15.65 -1.99 7.76
CA ASN A 64 -15.35 -0.95 6.78
C ASN A 64 -14.68 -1.49 5.50
N ASN A 65 -13.91 -2.58 5.58
CA ASN A 65 -13.22 -3.13 4.41
C ASN A 65 -14.20 -3.91 3.53
N ASP A 66 -15.04 -4.72 4.16
CA ASP A 66 -16.01 -5.55 3.47
C ASP A 66 -17.21 -4.74 2.95
N ILE A 67 -17.66 -3.72 3.68
CA ILE A 67 -18.79 -2.90 3.24
C ILE A 67 -18.47 -2.10 1.98
N GLU A 68 -17.26 -1.55 1.84
CA GLU A 68 -16.86 -0.82 0.63
C GLU A 68 -16.81 -1.77 -0.57
N HIS A 69 -16.27 -2.97 -0.37
CA HIS A 69 -16.26 -4.02 -1.39
C HIS A 69 -17.67 -4.43 -1.83
N LEU A 70 -18.58 -4.61 -0.88
CA LEU A 70 -19.98 -4.94 -1.15
C LEU A 70 -20.73 -3.79 -1.82
N CYS A 71 -20.40 -2.53 -1.49
CA CYS A 71 -20.91 -1.36 -2.21
C CYS A 71 -20.55 -1.42 -3.70
N GLU A 72 -19.28 -1.68 -4.01
CA GLU A 72 -18.80 -1.74 -5.40
C GLU A 72 -19.42 -2.91 -6.17
N LEU A 73 -19.54 -4.10 -5.56
CA LEU A 73 -20.25 -5.23 -6.17
C LEU A 73 -21.74 -4.93 -6.38
N THR A 74 -22.39 -4.28 -5.41
CA THR A 74 -23.79 -3.86 -5.53
C THR A 74 -23.95 -2.84 -6.67
N ALA A 75 -22.99 -1.93 -6.87
CA ALA A 75 -22.97 -1.04 -8.02
C ALA A 75 -22.84 -1.81 -9.34
N GLN A 76 -22.01 -2.86 -9.41
CA GLN A 76 -21.92 -3.71 -10.61
C GLN A 76 -23.26 -4.41 -10.93
N LEU A 77 -23.96 -4.93 -9.91
CA LEU A 77 -25.30 -5.51 -10.07
C LEU A 77 -26.29 -4.46 -10.60
N ALA A 78 -26.29 -3.26 -10.01
CA ALA A 78 -27.16 -2.16 -10.39
C ALA A 78 -26.90 -1.69 -11.84
N ILE A 79 -25.63 -1.51 -12.23
CA ILE A 79 -25.23 -1.16 -13.61
C ILE A 79 -25.66 -2.23 -14.61
N HIS A 80 -25.72 -3.49 -14.18
CA HIS A 80 -26.23 -4.58 -15.01
C HIS A 80 -27.76 -4.61 -15.15
N GLY A 81 -28.48 -3.76 -14.41
CA GLY A 81 -29.94 -3.63 -14.47
C GLY A 81 -30.69 -4.22 -13.26
N ASP A 82 -29.99 -4.57 -12.17
CA ASP A 82 -30.66 -4.98 -10.93
C ASP A 82 -31.17 -3.75 -10.15
N GLU A 83 -32.46 -3.44 -10.33
CA GLU A 83 -33.13 -2.33 -9.65
C GLU A 83 -33.19 -2.49 -8.13
N ILE A 84 -33.16 -3.72 -7.61
CA ILE A 84 -33.13 -3.96 -6.16
C ILE A 84 -31.76 -3.54 -5.62
N ALA A 85 -30.69 -3.90 -6.33
CA ALA A 85 -29.33 -3.49 -6.00
C ALA A 85 -29.16 -1.97 -6.09
N ALA A 86 -29.67 -1.34 -7.15
CA ALA A 86 -29.60 0.11 -7.34
C ALA A 86 -30.25 0.87 -6.17
N ASN A 87 -31.49 0.48 -5.81
CA ASN A 87 -32.21 1.09 -4.69
C ASN A 87 -31.55 0.81 -3.34
N ALA A 88 -31.04 -0.41 -3.13
CA ALA A 88 -30.33 -0.77 -1.90
C ALA A 88 -29.06 0.06 -1.71
N LEU A 89 -28.26 0.23 -2.77
CA LEU A 89 -27.04 1.02 -2.73
C LEU A 89 -27.33 2.49 -2.41
N ARG A 90 -28.23 3.12 -3.19
CA ARG A 90 -28.62 4.53 -2.97
C ARG A 90 -29.12 4.75 -1.55
N HIS A 91 -30.05 3.91 -1.07
CA HIS A 91 -30.60 4.03 0.27
C HIS A 91 -29.52 3.87 1.34
N ARG A 92 -28.68 2.81 1.26
CA ARG A 92 -27.68 2.57 2.30
C ARG A 92 -26.61 3.66 2.35
N VAL A 93 -26.17 4.15 1.19
CA VAL A 93 -25.15 5.21 1.12
C VAL A 93 -25.72 6.56 1.56
N LEU A 94 -26.89 6.94 1.05
CA LEU A 94 -27.50 8.25 1.30
C LEU A 94 -28.17 8.37 2.68
N ASP A 95 -28.50 7.27 3.35
CA ASP A 95 -29.05 7.32 4.72
C ASP A 95 -27.98 7.45 5.81
N GLN A 96 -26.70 7.44 5.44
CA GLN A 96 -25.62 7.78 6.35
C GLN A 96 -25.78 9.21 6.86
N SER A 97 -25.21 9.50 8.03
CA SER A 97 -25.30 10.83 8.66
C SER A 97 -24.35 11.87 8.06
N PHE A 98 -23.35 11.45 7.27
CA PHE A 98 -22.31 12.32 6.69
C PHE A 98 -21.62 13.23 7.73
N VAL A 99 -21.46 12.77 8.97
CA VAL A 99 -20.68 13.48 9.99
C VAL A 99 -19.21 13.53 9.58
N LEU A 100 -18.56 14.69 9.74
CA LEU A 100 -17.22 14.96 9.20
C LEU A 100 -16.14 13.98 9.68
N GLU A 101 -16.26 13.49 10.92
CA GLU A 101 -15.34 12.52 11.53
C GLU A 101 -15.78 11.06 11.37
N GLY A 102 -16.82 10.79 10.59
CA GLY A 102 -17.36 9.44 10.39
C GLY A 102 -16.71 8.69 9.23
N ASP A 103 -16.68 7.35 9.33
CA ASP A 103 -16.28 6.48 8.22
C ASP A 103 -17.43 6.33 7.22
N GLN A 104 -17.61 7.31 6.32
CA GLN A 104 -18.57 7.14 5.22
C GLN A 104 -18.09 6.08 4.23
N PHE A 105 -19.00 5.21 3.80
CA PHE A 105 -18.73 4.17 2.81
C PHE A 105 -19.59 4.33 1.56
N GLY A 106 -19.14 3.73 0.46
CA GLY A 106 -19.91 3.54 -0.78
C GLY A 106 -20.09 4.79 -1.64
N CYS A 107 -19.44 5.91 -1.29
CA CYS A 107 -19.47 7.14 -2.09
C CYS A 107 -18.99 6.88 -3.53
N ASN A 108 -17.87 6.17 -3.69
CA ASN A 108 -17.32 5.83 -5.01
C ASN A 108 -18.26 4.90 -5.79
N ALA A 109 -18.84 3.91 -5.13
CA ALA A 109 -19.81 3.00 -5.74
C ALA A 109 -21.08 3.72 -6.20
N LEU A 110 -21.54 4.72 -5.43
CA LEU A 110 -22.69 5.55 -5.80
C LEU A 110 -22.37 6.44 -7.01
N VAL A 111 -21.18 7.05 -7.03
CA VAL A 111 -20.71 7.84 -8.19
C VAL A 111 -20.53 6.97 -9.43
N LEU A 112 -20.08 5.72 -9.27
CA LEU A 112 -19.99 4.77 -10.37
C LEU A 112 -21.37 4.43 -10.97
N LEU A 113 -22.42 4.39 -10.14
CA LEU A 113 -23.79 4.09 -10.57
C LEU A 113 -24.49 5.31 -11.18
N ASP A 114 -24.46 6.45 -10.49
CA ASP A 114 -25.30 7.63 -10.78
C ASP A 114 -24.50 8.81 -11.38
N GLY A 115 -23.18 8.66 -11.53
CA GLY A 115 -22.31 9.64 -12.18
C GLY A 115 -22.26 10.99 -11.46
N VAL A 116 -22.32 12.07 -12.25
CA VAL A 116 -22.21 13.45 -11.74
C VAL A 116 -23.33 13.82 -10.77
N ASP A 117 -24.53 13.25 -10.94
CA ASP A 117 -25.67 13.53 -10.04
C ASP A 117 -25.38 13.05 -8.61
N ALA A 118 -24.72 11.90 -8.46
CA ALA A 118 -24.24 11.44 -7.17
C ALA A 118 -23.15 12.34 -6.59
N VAL A 119 -22.21 12.83 -7.41
CA VAL A 119 -21.20 13.79 -6.93
C VAL A 119 -21.86 15.04 -6.36
N VAL A 120 -22.86 15.59 -7.06
CA VAL A 120 -23.61 16.76 -6.60
C VAL A 120 -24.33 16.50 -5.27
N GLU A 121 -25.00 15.36 -5.14
CA GLU A 121 -25.72 15.01 -3.91
C GLU A 121 -24.79 14.76 -2.73
N LEU A 122 -23.67 14.06 -2.95
CA LEU A 122 -22.66 13.82 -1.92
C LEU A 122 -21.99 15.14 -1.48
N ALA A 123 -21.61 16.00 -2.44
CA ALA A 123 -21.06 17.32 -2.15
C ALA A 123 -22.02 18.17 -1.31
N ARG A 124 -23.32 18.15 -1.63
CA ARG A 124 -24.34 18.86 -0.85
C ARG A 124 -24.44 18.33 0.58
N ARG A 125 -24.31 17.02 0.80
CA ARG A 125 -24.40 16.41 2.14
C ARG A 125 -23.19 16.77 2.99
N PHE A 126 -21.97 16.56 2.49
CA PHE A 126 -20.76 16.99 3.18
C PHE A 126 -20.76 18.51 3.43
N GLY A 127 -21.24 19.28 2.46
CA GLY A 127 -21.43 20.72 2.58
C GLY A 127 -22.35 21.14 3.73
N ARG A 128 -23.50 20.47 3.89
CA ARG A 128 -24.40 20.72 5.03
C ARG A 128 -23.72 20.39 6.36
N SER A 129 -23.01 19.27 6.42
CA SER A 129 -22.29 18.88 7.63
C SER A 129 -21.18 19.86 8.00
N LEU A 130 -20.53 20.49 7.01
CA LEU A 130 -19.59 21.60 7.26
C LEU A 130 -20.31 22.82 7.85
N LEU A 131 -21.42 23.26 7.25
CA LEU A 131 -22.19 24.42 7.72
C LEU A 131 -22.77 24.23 9.12
N GLU A 132 -23.09 22.99 9.50
CA GLU A 132 -23.59 22.64 10.84
C GLU A 132 -22.46 22.48 11.87
N SER A 133 -21.21 22.40 11.42
CA SER A 133 -20.02 22.26 12.26
C SER A 133 -19.35 23.61 12.53
N SER A 134 -18.41 23.63 13.48
CA SER A 134 -17.46 24.74 13.64
C SER A 134 -16.23 24.61 12.72
N GLU A 135 -16.16 23.55 11.91
CA GLU A 135 -15.02 23.28 11.04
C GLU A 135 -15.12 24.09 9.74
N GLU A 136 -14.01 24.70 9.35
CA GLU A 136 -13.93 25.47 8.10
C GLU A 136 -13.65 24.58 6.88
N ARG A 137 -13.28 23.31 7.09
CA ARG A 137 -12.91 22.37 6.03
C ARG A 137 -13.16 20.91 6.42
N LEU A 138 -13.26 20.04 5.41
CA LEU A 138 -13.26 18.59 5.57
C LEU A 138 -11.89 18.13 6.10
N PRO A 139 -11.86 17.06 6.92
CA PRO A 139 -10.62 16.54 7.50
C PRO A 139 -9.66 15.94 6.48
N PHE A 140 -10.15 15.59 5.29
CA PHE A 140 -9.37 15.12 4.16
C PHE A 140 -10.08 15.51 2.87
N SER A 141 -9.33 15.51 1.77
CA SER A 141 -9.93 15.71 0.45
C SER A 141 -10.67 14.46 0.03
N TYR A 142 -11.94 14.61 -0.34
CA TYR A 142 -12.80 13.48 -0.71
C TYR A 142 -12.70 13.13 -2.18
N HIS A 143 -12.33 14.09 -3.05
CA HIS A 143 -12.20 13.90 -4.48
C HIS A 143 -13.31 13.00 -5.04
N LEU A 144 -14.58 13.38 -4.85
CA LEU A 144 -15.75 12.49 -5.04
C LEU A 144 -15.84 11.86 -6.44
N ALA A 145 -15.31 12.53 -7.47
CA ALA A 145 -15.24 11.99 -8.84
C ALA A 145 -14.02 11.07 -9.06
N GLY A 146 -13.04 11.06 -8.17
CA GLY A 146 -11.92 10.14 -8.09
C GLY A 146 -11.30 9.77 -9.44
N GLU A 147 -11.17 8.46 -9.68
CA GLU A 147 -10.66 7.86 -10.92
C GLU A 147 -11.74 7.56 -11.97
N SER A 148 -13.00 7.99 -11.74
CA SER A 148 -14.12 7.70 -12.65
C SER A 148 -14.02 8.38 -14.01
N GLY A 149 -13.01 9.23 -14.23
CA GLY A 149 -12.87 10.09 -15.40
C GLY A 149 -13.89 11.25 -15.43
N LEU A 150 -14.77 11.36 -14.42
CA LEU A 150 -15.81 12.38 -14.34
C LEU A 150 -15.33 13.69 -13.74
N ARG A 151 -14.08 13.78 -13.28
CA ARG A 151 -13.60 14.91 -12.47
C ARG A 151 -13.80 16.26 -13.15
N GLU A 152 -13.40 16.41 -14.41
CA GLU A 152 -13.60 17.67 -15.15
C GLU A 152 -15.07 18.07 -15.22
N SER A 153 -15.97 17.13 -15.54
CA SER A 153 -17.41 17.39 -15.61
C SER A 153 -18.04 17.68 -14.26
N ALA A 154 -17.60 16.97 -13.22
CA ALA A 154 -18.08 17.16 -11.86
C ALA A 154 -17.65 18.51 -11.29
N ASP A 155 -16.38 18.87 -11.46
CA ASP A 155 -15.81 20.14 -11.00
C ASP A 155 -16.54 21.32 -11.66
N ALA A 156 -16.80 21.26 -12.97
CA ALA A 156 -17.56 22.29 -13.68
C ALA A 156 -18.99 22.46 -13.13
N VAL A 157 -19.68 21.35 -12.84
CA VAL A 157 -21.04 21.39 -12.27
C VAL A 157 -21.04 21.90 -10.84
N LEU A 158 -20.10 21.44 -10.01
CA LEU A 158 -19.97 21.90 -8.62
C LEU A 158 -19.63 23.38 -8.53
N GLU A 159 -18.71 23.88 -9.37
CA GLU A 159 -18.37 25.30 -9.44
C GLU A 159 -19.60 26.16 -9.80
N GLN A 160 -20.38 25.72 -10.78
CA GLN A 160 -21.60 26.43 -11.17
C GLN A 160 -22.65 26.43 -10.03
N LEU A 161 -22.87 25.29 -9.38
CA LEU A 161 -23.85 25.16 -8.30
C LEU A 161 -23.42 25.86 -7.01
N ALA A 162 -22.11 25.97 -6.74
CA ALA A 162 -21.56 26.67 -5.58
C ALA A 162 -21.93 28.16 -5.52
N VAL A 163 -22.39 28.75 -6.62
CA VAL A 163 -22.86 30.14 -6.68
C VAL A 163 -24.23 30.31 -5.99
N SER A 164 -25.06 29.27 -5.96
CA SER A 164 -26.45 29.35 -5.49
C SER A 164 -26.82 28.33 -4.41
N ASP A 165 -26.06 27.26 -4.24
CA ASP A 165 -26.24 26.25 -3.18
C ASP A 165 -25.13 26.41 -2.13
N GLU A 166 -25.50 26.95 -0.96
CA GLU A 166 -24.56 27.26 0.14
C GLU A 166 -23.80 26.02 0.63
N ALA A 167 -24.45 24.86 0.67
CA ALA A 167 -23.81 23.62 1.08
C ALA A 167 -22.76 23.18 0.06
N ILE A 168 -23.11 23.19 -1.23
CA ILE A 168 -22.13 22.88 -2.29
C ILE A 168 -20.98 23.90 -2.27
N SER A 169 -21.26 25.16 -1.99
CA SER A 169 -20.23 26.20 -1.84
C SER A 169 -19.24 25.88 -0.70
N ALA A 170 -19.74 25.46 0.46
CA ALA A 170 -18.90 25.04 1.59
C ALA A 170 -18.01 23.85 1.23
N PHE A 171 -18.59 22.81 0.60
CA PHE A 171 -17.83 21.65 0.12
C PHE A 171 -16.75 22.04 -0.90
N TRP A 172 -17.13 22.82 -1.92
CA TRP A 172 -16.23 23.26 -2.98
C TRP A 172 -15.04 24.07 -2.43
N ASN A 173 -15.30 25.00 -1.52
CA ASN A 173 -14.23 25.78 -0.89
C ASN A 173 -13.27 24.91 -0.08
N SER A 174 -13.78 23.87 0.60
CA SER A 174 -12.96 22.89 1.31
C SER A 174 -12.05 22.12 0.36
N GLU A 175 -12.58 21.55 -0.74
CA GLU A 175 -11.76 20.83 -1.73
C GLU A 175 -10.71 21.75 -2.38
N GLN A 176 -11.08 22.99 -2.72
CA GLN A 176 -10.15 23.97 -3.30
C GLN A 176 -9.06 24.40 -2.30
N SER A 177 -9.33 24.35 -0.99
CA SER A 177 -8.33 24.58 0.05
C SER A 177 -7.28 23.47 0.06
N TRP A 178 -7.73 22.21 0.03
CA TRP A 178 -6.85 21.05 -0.07
C TRP A 178 -6.00 21.06 -1.35
N GLU A 179 -6.60 21.36 -2.50
CA GLU A 179 -5.86 21.44 -3.77
C GLU A 179 -4.76 22.51 -3.72
N ARG A 180 -5.02 23.68 -3.11
CA ARG A 180 -3.99 24.71 -2.89
C ARG A 180 -2.87 24.21 -1.99
N GLU A 181 -3.19 23.56 -0.88
CA GLU A 181 -2.22 22.99 0.06
C GLU A 181 -1.34 21.94 -0.62
N PHE A 182 -1.95 20.99 -1.34
CA PHE A 182 -1.23 19.98 -2.12
C PHE A 182 -0.36 20.59 -3.21
N GLN A 183 -0.81 21.65 -3.89
CA GLN A 183 0.00 22.35 -4.89
C GLN A 183 1.19 23.09 -4.27
N THR A 184 1.04 23.68 -3.08
CA THR A 184 2.17 24.26 -2.35
C THR A 184 3.18 23.20 -1.90
N ASP A 185 2.71 22.02 -1.47
CA ASP A 185 3.58 20.90 -1.08
C ASP A 185 4.29 20.24 -2.28
N LYS A 186 3.70 20.32 -3.48
CA LYS A 186 4.31 19.85 -4.72
C LYS A 186 5.50 20.70 -5.18
N VAL A 187 5.68 21.93 -4.67
CA VAL A 187 6.92 22.68 -4.91
C VAL A 187 8.01 22.02 -4.04
N PRO A 188 8.95 21.27 -4.63
CA PRO A 188 9.94 20.58 -3.82
C PRO A 188 10.82 21.66 -3.18
N LEU A 189 10.74 21.81 -1.86
CA LEU A 189 11.81 22.48 -1.11
C LEU A 189 13.13 21.90 -1.60
N ARG A 190 14.10 22.77 -1.91
CA ARG A 190 15.44 22.32 -2.29
C ARG A 190 15.98 21.44 -1.17
N ASP A 191 16.78 20.44 -1.49
CA ASP A 191 17.33 19.51 -0.48
C ASP A 191 18.05 20.23 0.66
N GLU A 192 18.65 21.39 0.38
CA GLU A 192 19.27 22.27 1.36
C GLU A 192 18.25 22.87 2.36
N GLU A 193 17.11 23.33 1.88
CA GLU A 193 16.03 23.88 2.71
C GLU A 193 15.37 22.78 3.56
N ARG A 194 15.18 21.58 2.99
CA ARG A 194 14.69 20.41 3.73
C ARG A 194 15.64 20.01 4.84
N ARG A 195 16.94 20.01 4.55
CA ARG A 195 18.00 19.73 5.52
C ARG A 195 17.99 20.76 6.64
N GLU A 196 17.92 22.05 6.32
CA GLU A 196 17.91 23.13 7.30
C GLU A 196 16.67 23.12 8.20
N SER A 197 15.46 23.00 7.61
CA SER A 197 14.21 22.85 8.35
C SER A 197 14.26 21.63 9.28
N SER A 198 14.69 20.47 8.77
CA SER A 198 14.78 19.26 9.58
C SER A 198 15.73 19.41 10.75
N ARG A 199 16.91 20.03 10.55
CA ARG A 199 17.89 20.24 11.62
C ARG A 199 17.39 21.23 12.67
N ARG A 200 16.57 22.21 12.28
CA ARG A 200 15.92 23.15 13.21
C ARG A 200 14.81 22.48 14.03
N GLU A 201 13.98 21.66 13.39
CA GLU A 201 12.84 20.99 14.03
C GLU A 201 13.28 19.80 14.92
N LEU A 202 14.35 19.13 14.52
CA LEU A 202 14.85 17.89 15.13
C LEU A 202 16.34 18.02 15.48
N PRO A 203 16.72 18.88 16.45
CA PRO A 203 18.10 18.93 16.92
C PRO A 203 18.50 17.63 17.63
N LEU A 204 19.80 17.32 17.65
CA LEU A 204 20.37 16.09 18.23
C LEU A 204 19.90 15.84 19.66
N GLU A 205 19.92 16.88 20.51
CA GLU A 205 19.54 16.79 21.92
C GLU A 205 18.10 16.35 22.08
N LYS A 206 17.20 16.83 21.21
CA LYS A 206 15.80 16.44 21.18
C LYS A 206 15.66 14.98 20.77
N ILE A 207 16.40 14.51 19.76
CA ILE A 207 16.35 13.12 19.31
C ILE A 207 16.79 12.15 20.42
N LEU A 208 17.87 12.48 21.13
CA LEU A 208 18.36 11.67 22.24
C LEU A 208 17.40 11.67 23.43
N ALA A 209 16.87 12.85 23.80
CA ALA A 209 15.89 12.98 24.89
C ALA A 209 14.60 12.22 24.57
N ASP A 210 14.08 12.39 23.36
CA ASP A 210 12.86 11.71 22.91
C ASP A 210 13.07 10.18 22.84
N ALA A 211 14.24 9.71 22.39
CA ALA A 211 14.56 8.28 22.40
C ALA A 211 14.54 7.69 23.82
N ALA A 212 15.17 8.39 24.78
CA ALA A 212 15.19 7.97 26.19
C ALA A 212 13.81 8.05 26.86
N ALA A 213 13.01 9.06 26.51
CA ALA A 213 11.66 9.24 27.02
C ALA A 213 10.61 8.34 26.32
N GLY A 214 11.00 7.60 25.28
CA GLY A 214 10.09 6.75 24.51
C GLY A 214 9.13 7.52 23.60
N VAL A 215 9.43 8.76 23.23
CA VAL A 215 8.56 9.63 22.44
C VAL A 215 8.61 9.28 20.95
N GLY A 216 7.47 8.85 20.41
CA GLY A 216 7.32 8.48 19.01
C GLY A 216 7.42 6.96 18.85
N ASP A 217 6.29 6.36 18.48
CA ASP A 217 6.16 4.91 18.28
C ASP A 217 6.41 4.50 16.82
N THR A 218 6.74 5.47 15.96
CA THR A 218 7.07 5.27 14.55
C THR A 218 8.48 5.77 14.23
N SER A 219 9.11 5.20 13.20
CA SER A 219 10.49 5.52 12.84
C SER A 219 10.65 6.86 12.12
N PHE A 220 9.57 7.49 11.66
CA PHE A 220 9.60 8.62 10.72
C PHE A 220 10.50 9.76 11.20
N LYS A 221 10.29 10.23 12.43
CA LYS A 221 11.07 11.32 13.04
C LYS A 221 12.57 11.00 13.10
N TYR A 222 12.92 9.81 13.56
CA TYR A 222 14.30 9.36 13.72
C TYR A 222 14.99 9.17 12.37
N THR A 223 14.28 8.59 11.40
CA THR A 223 14.78 8.40 10.02
C THR A 223 15.02 9.74 9.34
N ARG A 224 14.10 10.70 9.49
CA ARG A 224 14.23 12.06 8.96
C ARG A 224 15.46 12.76 9.54
N PHE A 225 15.69 12.65 10.85
CA PHE A 225 16.90 13.16 11.47
C PHE A 225 18.16 12.53 10.85
N GLY A 226 18.24 11.19 10.83
CA GLY A 226 19.43 10.49 10.33
C GLY A 226 19.79 10.84 8.89
N LYS A 227 18.78 10.96 8.01
CA LYS A 227 18.97 11.36 6.60
C LYS A 227 19.73 12.68 6.43
N TYR A 228 19.58 13.61 7.38
CA TYR A 228 20.12 14.97 7.30
C TYR A 228 21.16 15.29 8.37
N ALA A 229 21.45 14.34 9.26
CA ALA A 229 22.42 14.49 10.31
C ALA A 229 23.85 14.60 9.75
N THR A 230 24.66 15.39 10.42
CA THR A 230 26.11 15.46 10.19
C THR A 230 26.80 14.20 10.71
N VAL A 231 28.02 13.96 10.24
CA VAL A 231 28.85 12.83 10.69
C VAL A 231 29.06 12.85 12.21
N ASP A 232 29.27 14.04 12.80
CA ASP A 232 29.47 14.19 14.24
C ASP A 232 28.19 13.87 15.04
N GLU A 233 27.03 14.34 14.57
CA GLU A 233 25.74 14.02 15.18
C GLU A 233 25.45 12.51 15.13
N LEU A 234 25.70 11.87 13.98
CA LEU A 234 25.56 10.41 13.83
C LEU A 234 26.52 9.66 14.76
N LYS A 235 27.74 10.15 14.97
CA LYS A 235 28.71 9.57 15.90
C LYS A 235 28.23 9.64 17.34
N VAL A 236 27.58 10.73 17.75
CA VAL A 236 27.00 10.83 19.10
C VAL A 236 25.86 9.83 19.30
N VAL A 237 24.95 9.72 18.32
CA VAL A 237 23.85 8.73 18.36
C VAL A 237 24.39 7.31 18.42
N TRP A 238 25.39 7.00 17.59
CA TRP A 238 26.04 5.70 17.57
C TRP A 238 26.72 5.37 18.91
N LEU A 239 27.48 6.31 19.48
CA LEU A 239 28.11 6.14 20.80
C LEU A 239 27.06 5.89 21.89
N ARG A 240 25.92 6.57 21.85
CA ARG A 240 24.82 6.29 22.79
C ARG A 240 24.26 4.88 22.57
N LEU A 241 24.00 4.49 21.32
CA LEU A 241 23.44 3.19 20.96
C LEU A 241 24.29 2.02 21.45
N ILE A 242 25.62 2.05 21.25
CA ILE A 242 26.49 0.92 21.64
C ILE A 242 26.67 0.77 23.15
N ASN A 243 26.33 1.81 23.93
CA ASN A 243 26.38 1.82 25.40
C ASN A 243 24.98 1.73 26.04
N GLU A 244 23.93 1.60 25.23
CA GLU A 244 22.55 1.51 25.71
C GLU A 244 22.16 0.05 25.97
N SER A 245 21.41 -0.16 27.05
CA SER A 245 20.94 -1.48 27.47
C SER A 245 19.43 -1.62 27.34
N ASP A 246 18.68 -0.51 27.33
CA ASP A 246 17.24 -0.54 27.11
C ASP A 246 16.92 -0.75 25.62
N GLU A 247 16.34 -1.91 25.30
CA GLU A 247 15.96 -2.30 23.95
C GLU A 247 15.01 -1.30 23.25
N LYS A 248 14.12 -0.64 23.98
CA LYS A 248 13.20 0.36 23.42
C LYS A 248 13.92 1.66 23.06
N VAL A 249 14.98 2.00 23.79
CA VAL A 249 15.84 3.13 23.46
C VAL A 249 16.72 2.76 22.27
N CYS A 250 17.33 1.56 22.29
CA CYS A 250 18.08 1.01 21.16
C CYS A 250 17.27 1.02 19.86
N LEU A 251 16.01 0.58 19.88
CA LEU A 251 15.11 0.61 18.73
C LEU A 251 15.02 1.99 18.08
N ARG A 252 14.79 3.04 18.89
CA ARG A 252 14.65 4.42 18.41
C ARG A 252 15.95 4.99 17.88
N LEU A 253 17.07 4.67 18.53
CA LEU A 253 18.40 5.07 18.07
C LEU A 253 18.77 4.33 16.77
N LEU A 254 18.42 3.05 16.63
CA LEU A 254 18.59 2.29 15.38
C LEU A 254 17.80 2.89 14.23
N TRP A 255 16.60 3.44 14.48
CA TRP A 255 15.81 4.11 13.45
C TRP A 255 16.50 5.32 12.80
N VAL A 256 17.47 5.94 13.49
CA VAL A 256 18.31 7.00 12.90
C VAL A 256 19.12 6.44 11.71
N PHE A 257 19.57 5.19 11.79
CA PHE A 257 20.39 4.56 10.77
C PHE A 257 19.59 3.85 9.67
N ARG A 258 18.27 4.07 9.57
CA ARG A 258 17.48 3.55 8.42
C ARG A 258 17.83 4.23 7.10
N ALA A 259 18.27 5.48 7.15
CA ALA A 259 18.64 6.29 5.98
C ALA A 259 20.06 6.88 6.09
N ALA A 260 20.87 6.38 7.03
CA ALA A 260 22.23 6.82 7.28
C ALA A 260 23.12 5.63 7.60
N MET A 261 24.38 5.68 7.18
CA MET A 261 25.35 4.62 7.47
C MET A 261 25.79 4.68 8.94
N LEU A 262 25.98 3.51 9.56
CA LEU A 262 26.62 3.43 10.87
C LEU A 262 28.06 3.97 10.79
N PRO A 263 28.50 4.81 11.74
CA PRO A 263 29.88 5.30 11.78
C PRO A 263 30.92 4.17 11.83
N GLU A 264 30.64 3.10 12.57
CA GLU A 264 31.48 1.92 12.69
C GLU A 264 30.63 0.68 13.04
N LEU A 265 31.06 -0.50 12.58
CA LEU A 265 30.43 -1.77 12.93
C LEU A 265 30.92 -2.23 14.30
N HIS A 266 29.99 -2.44 15.23
CA HIS A 266 30.29 -2.80 16.61
C HIS A 266 29.59 -4.12 17.00
N PRO A 267 30.19 -5.00 17.83
CA PRO A 267 29.58 -6.24 18.33
C PRO A 267 28.16 -6.08 18.88
N ALA A 268 27.86 -4.94 19.50
CA ALA A 268 26.52 -4.63 20.01
C ALA A 268 25.44 -4.62 18.91
N ILE A 269 25.76 -4.14 17.71
CA ILE A 269 24.80 -4.05 16.61
C ILE A 269 24.45 -5.45 16.09
N TRP A 270 25.45 -6.32 15.96
CA TRP A 270 25.24 -7.73 15.58
C TRP A 270 24.37 -8.46 16.60
N LYS A 271 24.62 -8.24 17.90
CA LYS A 271 23.77 -8.79 18.96
C LYS A 271 22.32 -8.30 18.87
N LEU A 272 22.10 -7.02 18.53
CA LEU A 272 20.74 -6.48 18.32
C LEU A 272 20.07 -7.09 17.07
N ALA A 273 20.84 -7.40 16.02
CA ALA A 273 20.37 -8.11 14.83
C ALA A 273 20.04 -9.61 15.08
N GLU A 274 20.41 -10.13 16.25
CA GLU A 274 20.04 -11.48 16.70
C GLU A 274 18.99 -11.45 17.84
N SER A 275 18.46 -10.26 18.18
CA SER A 275 17.49 -10.11 19.28
C SER A 275 16.18 -10.86 18.97
N ASP A 276 15.59 -11.47 20.01
CA ASP A 276 14.23 -12.02 19.95
C ASP A 276 13.16 -10.92 19.83
N HIS A 277 13.51 -9.67 20.16
CA HIS A 277 12.61 -8.54 20.01
C HIS A 277 12.53 -8.10 18.53
N ASP A 278 11.45 -8.49 17.87
CA ASP A 278 11.23 -8.29 16.43
C ASP A 278 11.52 -6.89 15.89
N LYS A 279 10.97 -5.84 16.52
CA LYS A 279 11.21 -4.46 16.05
C LYS A 279 12.69 -4.04 16.17
N VAL A 280 13.37 -4.45 17.25
CA VAL A 280 14.78 -4.14 17.49
C VAL A 280 15.64 -4.85 16.45
N ARG A 281 15.39 -6.14 16.23
CA ARG A 281 16.07 -6.93 15.22
C ARG A 281 15.91 -6.33 13.84
N ALA A 282 14.68 -6.06 13.40
CA ALA A 282 14.41 -5.46 12.10
C ALA A 282 15.10 -4.09 11.92
N ALA A 283 15.13 -3.26 12.97
CA ALA A 283 15.83 -1.98 12.93
C ALA A 283 17.36 -2.13 12.86
N ALA A 284 17.94 -3.13 13.54
CA ALA A 284 19.36 -3.45 13.47
C ALA A 284 19.76 -4.00 12.10
N ILE A 285 18.95 -4.91 11.54
CA ILE A 285 19.08 -5.43 10.18
C ILE A 285 19.06 -4.27 9.16
N THR A 286 18.08 -3.37 9.26
CA THR A 286 18.00 -2.20 8.37
C THR A 286 19.22 -1.29 8.49
N ALA A 287 19.73 -1.08 9.70
CA ALA A 287 20.93 -0.28 9.94
C ALA A 287 22.20 -0.93 9.35
N LEU A 288 22.35 -2.25 9.52
CA LEU A 288 23.44 -3.02 8.91
C LEU A 288 23.38 -2.98 7.39
N ALA A 289 22.18 -3.08 6.80
CA ALA A 289 21.95 -3.01 5.36
C ALA A 289 22.42 -1.67 4.73
N GLN A 290 22.63 -0.61 5.54
CA GLN A 290 23.18 0.64 5.04
C GLN A 290 24.69 0.61 4.84
N CYS A 291 25.41 -0.33 5.44
CA CYS A 291 26.88 -0.39 5.45
C CYS A 291 27.45 -1.13 4.23
N HIS A 292 28.62 -0.68 3.76
CA HIS A 292 29.36 -1.29 2.64
C HIS A 292 30.45 -2.28 3.06
N ASP A 293 30.56 -2.59 4.36
CA ASP A 293 31.57 -3.54 4.85
C ASP A 293 31.25 -4.99 4.41
N PRO A 294 32.21 -5.74 3.83
CA PRO A 294 31.97 -7.11 3.35
C PRO A 294 31.47 -8.10 4.40
N SER A 295 31.72 -7.85 5.70
CA SER A 295 31.20 -8.68 6.79
C SER A 295 29.67 -8.70 6.83
N VAL A 296 29.01 -7.61 6.44
CA VAL A 296 27.54 -7.51 6.33
C VAL A 296 27.02 -8.46 5.26
N GLY A 297 27.65 -8.48 4.09
CA GLY A 297 27.33 -9.45 3.05
C GLY A 297 27.58 -10.90 3.48
N ASN A 298 28.63 -11.17 4.24
CA ASN A 298 28.90 -12.52 4.77
C ASN A 298 27.83 -12.96 5.77
N PHE A 299 27.42 -12.06 6.66
CA PHE A 299 26.33 -12.27 7.61
C PHE A 299 25.02 -12.56 6.87
N ALA A 300 24.66 -11.73 5.88
CA ALA A 300 23.44 -11.91 5.08
C ALA A 300 23.38 -13.29 4.40
N ARG A 301 24.48 -13.72 3.78
CA ARG A 301 24.58 -15.06 3.16
C ARG A 301 24.49 -16.19 4.18
N ALA A 302 25.09 -16.02 5.36
CA ALA A 302 24.97 -17.01 6.43
C ALA A 302 23.51 -17.13 6.91
N ALA A 303 22.83 -16.00 7.11
CA ALA A 303 21.42 -15.94 7.48
C ALA A 303 20.53 -16.64 6.44
N LEU A 304 20.73 -16.39 5.15
CA LEU A 304 19.96 -17.05 4.08
C LEU A 304 20.18 -18.58 4.03
N ARG A 305 21.41 -19.07 4.27
CA ARG A 305 21.69 -20.51 4.30
C ARG A 305 21.00 -21.22 5.46
N SER A 306 20.93 -20.56 6.62
CA SER A 306 20.32 -21.12 7.83
C SER A 306 18.84 -20.76 7.98
N ALA A 307 18.28 -19.91 7.12
CA ALA A 307 16.90 -19.47 7.21
C ALA A 307 15.92 -20.65 7.19
N ARG A 308 14.95 -20.62 8.12
CA ARG A 308 13.86 -21.60 8.24
C ARG A 308 12.49 -20.93 8.37
N SER A 309 12.42 -19.61 8.19
CA SER A 309 11.20 -18.82 8.29
C SER A 309 11.25 -17.69 7.26
N ALA A 310 10.07 -17.24 6.81
CA ALA A 310 9.94 -16.15 5.86
C ALA A 310 10.61 -14.86 6.37
N LYS A 311 10.48 -14.60 7.67
CA LYS A 311 11.17 -13.51 8.34
C LYS A 311 12.70 -13.57 8.24
N ALA A 312 13.31 -14.73 8.50
CA ALA A 312 14.76 -14.87 8.40
C ALA A 312 15.25 -14.70 6.94
N VAL A 313 14.44 -15.15 5.98
CA VAL A 313 14.69 -14.90 4.55
C VAL A 313 14.63 -13.40 4.25
N SER A 314 13.57 -12.71 4.68
CA SER A 314 13.43 -11.25 4.50
C SER A 314 14.59 -10.48 5.13
N ASP A 315 14.96 -10.77 6.38
CA ASP A 315 16.08 -10.12 7.09
C ASP A 315 17.41 -10.34 6.33
N GLY A 316 17.64 -11.56 5.84
CA GLY A 316 18.81 -11.92 5.05
C GLY A 316 18.86 -11.20 3.70
N MET A 317 17.75 -11.13 2.98
CA MET A 317 17.66 -10.46 1.67
C MET A 317 17.83 -8.95 1.80
N GLU A 318 17.15 -8.32 2.76
CA GLU A 318 17.28 -6.89 3.08
C GLU A 318 18.74 -6.50 3.34
N THR A 319 19.46 -7.32 4.12
CA THR A 319 20.88 -7.09 4.41
C THR A 319 21.78 -7.32 3.20
N LEU A 320 21.38 -8.20 2.28
CA LEU A 320 22.16 -8.56 1.10
C LEU A 320 22.11 -7.50 -0.01
N VAL A 321 21.12 -6.61 -0.04
CA VAL A 321 20.84 -5.68 -1.17
C VAL A 321 22.10 -5.00 -1.72
N LYS A 322 22.90 -4.33 -0.87
CA LYS A 322 24.12 -3.61 -1.28
C LYS A 322 25.35 -4.51 -1.51
N HIS A 323 25.24 -5.79 -1.17
CA HIS A 323 26.31 -6.78 -1.19
C HIS A 323 26.05 -7.92 -2.17
N TYR A 324 24.93 -7.86 -2.89
CA TYR A 324 24.47 -8.91 -3.79
C TYR A 324 25.48 -9.15 -4.91
N ARG A 325 25.62 -10.42 -5.27
CA ARG A 325 26.35 -10.85 -6.45
C ARG A 325 25.52 -11.92 -7.17
N ASN A 326 25.73 -12.09 -8.47
CA ASN A 326 24.93 -13.07 -9.23
C ASN A 326 25.10 -14.51 -8.74
N GLU A 327 26.20 -14.87 -8.06
CA GLU A 327 26.33 -16.19 -7.44
C GLU A 327 25.36 -16.40 -6.24
N ASP A 328 24.82 -15.31 -5.68
CA ASP A 328 23.84 -15.34 -4.59
C ASP A 328 22.43 -15.67 -5.10
N ALA A 329 22.18 -15.63 -6.41
CA ALA A 329 20.89 -15.98 -7.02
C ALA A 329 20.38 -17.36 -6.56
N PHE A 330 21.25 -18.37 -6.63
CA PHE A 330 20.95 -19.72 -6.18
C PHE A 330 20.61 -19.76 -4.68
N LEU A 331 21.31 -18.98 -3.87
CA LEU A 331 21.10 -18.92 -2.42
C LEU A 331 19.74 -18.29 -2.09
N VAL A 332 19.41 -17.17 -2.74
CA VAL A 332 18.11 -16.49 -2.58
C VAL A 332 16.98 -17.44 -2.98
N ARG A 333 17.08 -18.05 -4.16
CA ARG A 333 16.11 -19.06 -4.62
C ARG A 333 15.94 -20.20 -3.61
N SER A 334 17.06 -20.78 -3.17
CA SER A 334 17.02 -21.91 -2.23
C SER A 334 16.33 -21.51 -0.92
N ALA A 335 16.56 -20.28 -0.44
CA ALA A 335 15.92 -19.78 0.76
C ALA A 335 14.41 -19.58 0.58
N LEU A 336 13.98 -18.99 -0.55
CA LEU A 336 12.56 -18.79 -0.88
C LEU A 336 11.80 -20.10 -1.06
N SER A 337 12.40 -21.09 -1.72
CA SER A 337 11.79 -22.41 -1.91
C SER A 337 11.59 -23.21 -0.61
N GLY A 338 12.31 -22.83 0.45
CA GLY A 338 12.31 -23.52 1.74
C GLY A 338 11.30 -22.97 2.75
N ILE A 339 10.49 -21.98 2.37
CA ILE A 339 9.54 -21.30 3.27
C ILE A 339 8.11 -21.36 2.74
N SER A 340 7.16 -21.26 3.68
CA SER A 340 5.79 -20.84 3.42
C SER A 340 5.63 -19.48 4.08
N ALA A 341 5.18 -18.47 3.34
CA ALA A 341 4.99 -17.12 3.86
C ALA A 341 3.49 -16.83 4.02
N SER A 342 3.12 -16.15 5.11
CA SER A 342 1.83 -15.47 5.17
C SER A 342 1.81 -14.26 4.24
N ASP A 343 0.63 -13.74 3.93
CA ASP A 343 0.40 -12.55 3.10
C ASP A 343 1.33 -11.38 3.46
N GLY A 344 1.41 -11.03 4.74
CA GLY A 344 2.26 -9.94 5.21
C GLY A 344 3.77 -10.23 5.09
N GLU A 345 4.17 -11.50 5.23
CA GLU A 345 5.56 -11.90 5.05
C GLU A 345 5.96 -11.93 3.57
N ALA A 346 5.07 -12.40 2.69
CA ALA A 346 5.27 -12.38 1.24
C ALA A 346 5.39 -10.94 0.73
N HIS A 347 4.52 -10.05 1.22
CA HIS A 347 4.60 -8.62 0.93
C HIS A 347 5.95 -8.01 1.35
N ALA A 348 6.45 -8.34 2.55
CA ALA A 348 7.74 -7.87 3.03
C ALA A 348 8.92 -8.40 2.19
N ILE A 349 8.89 -9.68 1.81
CA ILE A 349 9.91 -10.29 0.94
C ILE A 349 9.90 -9.64 -0.45
N GLY A 350 8.73 -9.35 -1.01
CA GLY A 350 8.57 -8.66 -2.29
C GLY A 350 9.29 -7.31 -2.33
N PHE A 351 9.23 -6.54 -1.24
CA PHE A 351 10.01 -5.30 -1.13
C PHE A 351 11.52 -5.54 -1.22
N SER A 352 12.04 -6.58 -0.55
CA SER A 352 13.47 -6.92 -0.62
C SER A 352 13.86 -7.33 -2.04
N ILE A 353 13.06 -8.17 -2.72
CA ILE A 353 13.28 -8.58 -4.12
C ILE A 353 13.34 -7.36 -5.05
N ALA A 354 12.33 -6.49 -4.96
CA ALA A 354 12.25 -5.30 -5.79
C ALA A 354 13.42 -4.33 -5.55
N ARG A 355 13.85 -4.17 -4.28
CA ARG A 355 15.04 -3.36 -3.95
C ARG A 355 16.32 -3.97 -4.50
N MET A 356 16.53 -5.28 -4.34
CA MET A 356 17.68 -5.96 -4.93
C MET A 356 17.74 -5.76 -6.45
N CYS A 357 16.60 -5.86 -7.14
CA CYS A 357 16.51 -5.67 -8.59
C CYS A 357 16.75 -4.24 -9.06
N ARG A 358 16.42 -3.24 -8.23
CA ARG A 358 16.66 -1.81 -8.54
C ARG A 358 18.08 -1.38 -8.22
N GLU A 359 18.67 -1.87 -7.14
CA GLU A 359 20.00 -1.46 -6.69
C GLU A 359 21.14 -2.23 -7.36
N ASN A 360 20.85 -3.37 -8.03
CA ASN A 360 21.86 -4.19 -8.69
C ASN A 360 21.55 -4.35 -10.19
N GLU A 361 22.36 -3.69 -11.03
CA GLU A 361 22.27 -3.83 -12.48
C GLU A 361 22.52 -5.28 -12.93
N SER A 362 21.72 -5.79 -13.86
CA SER A 362 21.84 -7.15 -14.42
C SER A 362 21.80 -8.28 -13.37
N CYS A 363 20.99 -8.12 -12.32
CA CYS A 363 20.80 -9.15 -11.31
C CYS A 363 20.08 -10.40 -11.86
N ASP A 364 20.65 -11.58 -11.62
CA ASP A 364 19.99 -12.86 -11.93
C ASP A 364 18.98 -13.25 -10.84
N LEU A 365 17.82 -12.59 -10.82
CA LEU A 365 16.77 -12.79 -9.81
C LEU A 365 15.41 -13.18 -10.40
N LEU A 366 15.40 -13.76 -11.61
CA LEU A 366 14.15 -14.17 -12.28
C LEU A 366 13.30 -15.09 -11.40
N GLU A 367 13.92 -16.09 -10.76
CA GLU A 367 13.19 -17.02 -9.91
C GLU A 367 12.64 -16.38 -8.63
N ALA A 368 13.29 -15.33 -8.12
CA ALA A 368 12.75 -14.55 -7.02
C ALA A 368 11.57 -13.68 -7.48
N LEU A 369 11.65 -13.09 -8.68
CA LEU A 369 10.52 -12.34 -9.27
C LEU A 369 9.31 -13.25 -9.53
N ILE A 370 9.53 -14.48 -10.01
CA ILE A 370 8.45 -15.47 -10.18
C ILE A 370 7.84 -15.82 -8.82
N TRP A 371 8.67 -16.06 -7.80
CA TRP A 371 8.18 -16.31 -6.45
C TRP A 371 7.31 -15.15 -5.93
N ASP A 372 7.74 -13.90 -6.12
CA ASP A 372 6.95 -12.74 -5.70
C ASP A 372 5.62 -12.63 -6.46
N TYR A 373 5.63 -12.88 -7.77
CA TYR A 373 4.41 -12.90 -8.58
C TYR A 373 3.38 -13.93 -8.07
N GLU A 374 3.86 -15.14 -7.72
CA GLU A 374 3.00 -16.26 -7.31
C GLU A 374 2.50 -16.14 -5.86
N ASN A 375 3.24 -15.47 -4.98
CA ASN A 375 2.99 -15.50 -3.53
C ASN A 375 2.56 -14.15 -2.94
N ASN A 376 2.78 -13.03 -3.63
CA ASN A 376 2.49 -11.71 -3.07
C ASN A 376 1.00 -11.35 -3.26
N PRO A 377 0.24 -11.11 -2.18
CA PRO A 377 -1.19 -10.81 -2.27
C PRO A 377 -1.46 -9.37 -2.74
N CYS A 378 -0.47 -8.48 -2.66
CA CYS A 378 -0.61 -7.08 -3.03
C CYS A 378 -0.46 -6.91 -4.56
N THR A 379 -1.51 -6.44 -5.20
CA THR A 379 -1.53 -6.15 -6.64
C THR A 379 -0.50 -5.13 -7.05
N LEU A 380 -0.20 -4.11 -6.23
CA LEU A 380 0.84 -3.13 -6.55
C LEU A 380 2.23 -3.79 -6.60
N CYS A 381 2.53 -4.69 -5.65
CA CYS A 381 3.77 -5.45 -5.65
C CYS A 381 3.84 -6.37 -6.87
N ARG A 382 2.78 -7.14 -7.15
CA ARG A 382 2.71 -8.00 -8.34
C ARG A 382 2.87 -7.21 -9.64
N CYS A 383 2.23 -6.04 -9.75
CA CYS A 383 2.36 -5.14 -10.90
C CYS A 383 3.81 -4.66 -11.08
N GLY A 384 4.46 -4.21 -10.01
CA GLY A 384 5.87 -3.87 -10.02
C GLY A 384 6.76 -5.04 -10.47
N THR A 385 6.45 -6.25 -10.03
CA THR A 385 7.17 -7.48 -10.41
C THR A 385 6.97 -7.85 -11.88
N VAL A 386 5.75 -7.76 -12.41
CA VAL A 386 5.47 -7.93 -13.84
C VAL A 386 6.21 -6.86 -14.68
N SER A 387 6.21 -5.60 -14.25
CA SER A 387 6.97 -4.53 -14.91
C SER A 387 8.46 -4.85 -14.97
N MET A 388 9.05 -5.24 -13.83
CA MET A 388 10.47 -5.60 -13.75
C MET A 388 10.85 -6.77 -14.67
N MET A 389 10.00 -7.79 -14.77
CA MET A 389 10.20 -8.92 -15.69
C MET A 389 10.05 -8.51 -17.15
N SER A 390 9.08 -7.65 -17.47
CA SER A 390 8.84 -7.13 -18.82
C SER A 390 10.02 -6.27 -19.32
N GLU A 391 10.48 -5.32 -18.50
CA GLU A 391 11.64 -4.46 -18.79
C GLU A 391 12.93 -5.25 -19.07
N ARG A 392 13.05 -6.45 -18.49
CA ARG A 392 14.20 -7.35 -18.66
C ARG A 392 14.02 -8.35 -19.80
N GLY A 393 12.86 -8.38 -20.46
CA GLY A 393 12.56 -9.34 -21.53
C GLY A 393 12.50 -10.80 -21.06
N VAL A 394 12.19 -11.02 -19.77
CA VAL A 394 12.17 -12.36 -19.15
C VAL A 394 10.76 -12.81 -18.74
N LEU A 395 9.74 -12.02 -19.05
CA LEU A 395 8.35 -12.34 -18.76
C LEU A 395 7.90 -13.55 -19.60
N ALA A 396 7.58 -14.66 -18.95
CA ALA A 396 7.23 -15.91 -19.63
C ALA A 396 5.83 -15.84 -20.28
N PRO A 397 5.60 -16.50 -21.43
CA PRO A 397 4.29 -16.51 -22.09
C PRO A 397 3.13 -17.01 -21.22
N ALA A 398 3.40 -17.93 -20.29
CA ALA A 398 2.39 -18.41 -19.34
C ALA A 398 1.93 -17.29 -18.39
N ILE A 399 2.87 -16.53 -17.83
CA ILE A 399 2.59 -15.38 -16.96
C ILE A 399 1.85 -14.29 -17.74
N ILE A 400 2.25 -14.01 -18.99
CA ILE A 400 1.54 -13.07 -19.86
C ILE A 400 0.07 -13.50 -20.01
N SER A 401 -0.18 -14.78 -20.30
CA SER A 401 -1.52 -15.32 -20.46
C SER A 401 -2.38 -15.16 -19.19
N GLU A 402 -1.79 -15.32 -18.01
CA GLU A 402 -2.48 -15.11 -16.74
C GLU A 402 -2.76 -13.63 -16.49
N CYS A 403 -1.76 -12.77 -16.67
CA CYS A 403 -1.85 -11.33 -16.45
C CYS A 403 -2.90 -10.65 -17.36
N LEU A 404 -3.16 -11.16 -18.57
CA LEU A 404 -4.26 -10.68 -19.43
C LEU A 404 -5.65 -10.79 -18.79
N HIS A 405 -5.79 -11.65 -17.78
CA HIS A 405 -7.01 -11.88 -17.03
C HIS A 405 -6.94 -11.42 -15.57
N ASP A 406 -5.90 -10.66 -15.20
CA ASP A 406 -5.75 -10.15 -13.83
C ASP A 406 -6.92 -9.22 -13.45
N ALA A 407 -7.21 -9.08 -12.16
CA ALA A 407 -8.20 -8.13 -11.66
C ALA A 407 -7.77 -6.68 -11.89
N ASP A 408 -6.46 -6.44 -11.89
CA ASP A 408 -5.89 -5.11 -12.01
C ASP A 408 -5.70 -4.65 -13.47
N PRO A 409 -6.18 -3.44 -13.84
CA PRO A 409 -6.04 -2.92 -15.19
C PRO A 409 -4.60 -2.67 -15.63
N ASP A 410 -3.70 -2.28 -14.72
CA ASP A 410 -2.32 -1.96 -15.09
C ASP A 410 -1.52 -3.23 -15.37
N ILE A 411 -1.76 -4.30 -14.61
CA ILE A 411 -1.19 -5.63 -14.91
C ILE A 411 -1.66 -6.11 -16.28
N ARG A 412 -2.96 -5.98 -16.59
CA ARG A 412 -3.49 -6.35 -17.92
C ARG A 412 -2.84 -5.53 -19.03
N LYS A 413 -2.64 -4.24 -18.82
CA LYS A 413 -2.01 -3.34 -19.80
C LYS A 413 -0.56 -3.77 -20.07
N LEU A 414 0.24 -4.00 -19.03
CA LEU A 414 1.62 -4.50 -19.16
C LEU A 414 1.67 -5.81 -19.96
N ALA A 415 0.73 -6.73 -19.70
CA ALA A 415 0.66 -7.99 -20.43
C ALA A 415 0.29 -7.82 -21.91
N GLN A 416 -0.60 -6.88 -22.25
CA GLN A 416 -0.96 -6.57 -23.64
C GLN A 416 0.23 -6.00 -24.42
N GLU A 417 1.01 -5.11 -23.79
CA GLU A 417 2.23 -4.54 -24.37
C GLU A 417 3.29 -5.64 -24.59
N ALA A 418 3.49 -6.51 -23.60
CA ALA A 418 4.42 -7.64 -23.69
C ALA A 418 4.00 -8.68 -24.75
N ALA A 419 2.70 -8.96 -24.89
CA ALA A 419 2.18 -9.89 -25.90
C ALA A 419 2.30 -9.34 -27.34
N SER A 420 2.47 -8.02 -27.49
CA SER A 420 2.57 -7.33 -28.78
C SER A 420 4.02 -7.08 -29.23
N SER A 421 4.98 -7.35 -28.34
CA SER A 421 6.42 -7.20 -28.57
C SER A 421 7.05 -8.52 -29.00
#